data_AF-A0A7J7KIF7-F1
#
_entry.id   AF-A0A7J7KIF7-F1
#
_cell.length_a   1.000
_cell.length_b   1.000
_cell.length_c   1.000
_cell.angle_alpha   90.00
_cell.angle_beta   90.00
_cell.angle_gamma   90.00
#
_symmetry.space_group_name_H-M   'P 1'
#
loop_
_entity.id
_entity.type
_entity.pdbx_description
1 polymer ?
#
loop_
_entity_poly.entity_id
_entity_poly.type
_entity_poly.pdbx_seq_one_letter_code
_entity_poly.pdbx_strand_id
1 'polypeptide(L)'
;MCLPEQVEPGLSGKTEYNFYILKYFIEEECDCGQPEYCLSNCCDPTTCKLYSNATCATGSCCDLETCTVRPISYPCRSVQDSQCDLPETCDGDSEWCPVDTYKHDGTECTNIEQGYCYEGKCNTHSSQCQLIWVWRMEQRSQMICVTKTATISV
;
A
#
# COMPACT_ATOMS: atom_id res chain seq x y z
N MET A 1 -8.80 -19.29 -9.67
CA MET A 1 -8.49 -18.20 -8.74
C MET A 1 -9.70 -18.01 -7.87
N CYS A 2 -9.54 -17.57 -6.63
CA CYS A 2 -10.67 -17.40 -5.74
C CYS A 2 -11.34 -16.06 -6.00
N LEU A 3 -12.22 -16.19 -6.99
CA LEU A 3 -13.50 -15.56 -7.27
C LEU A 3 -14.10 -16.46 -8.36
N PRO A 4 -15.43 -16.61 -8.43
CA PRO A 4 -16.06 -17.57 -9.32
C PRO A 4 -15.73 -17.24 -10.77
N GLU A 5 -15.45 -18.28 -11.55
CA GLU A 5 -15.09 -18.23 -12.96
C GLU A 5 -15.96 -17.20 -13.73
N GLN A 6 -15.30 -16.41 -14.56
CA GLN A 6 -15.88 -15.43 -15.50
C GLN A 6 -17.23 -15.92 -16.06
N VAL A 7 -18.36 -15.34 -15.65
CA VAL A 7 -19.60 -15.52 -16.42
C VAL A 7 -19.60 -14.50 -17.54
N GLU A 8 -19.31 -14.96 -18.76
CA GLU A 8 -19.43 -14.12 -19.95
C GLU A 8 -20.85 -13.54 -20.09
N PRO A 9 -21.01 -12.32 -20.65
CA PRO A 9 -22.31 -11.70 -20.83
C PRO A 9 -23.05 -12.37 -22.00
N GLY A 10 -23.76 -13.45 -21.70
CA GLY A 10 -24.60 -14.13 -22.68
C GLY A 10 -25.72 -14.91 -22.02
N LEU A 11 -26.96 -14.47 -22.30
CA LEU A 11 -28.23 -15.20 -22.15
C LEU A 11 -29.05 -14.95 -20.87
N SER A 12 -29.86 -13.89 -20.96
CA SER A 12 -31.31 -13.88 -20.69
C SER A 12 -31.87 -14.85 -19.62
N GLY A 13 -32.13 -14.29 -18.43
CA GLY A 13 -33.36 -14.60 -17.68
C GLY A 13 -33.22 -15.17 -16.27
N LYS A 14 -33.93 -14.49 -15.35
CA LYS A 14 -34.69 -14.99 -14.18
C LYS A 14 -34.06 -14.81 -12.79
N THR A 15 -34.95 -14.36 -11.91
CA THR A 15 -34.85 -13.89 -10.51
C THR A 15 -34.30 -14.89 -9.48
N GLU A 16 -33.81 -16.05 -9.91
CA GLU A 16 -33.20 -17.10 -9.09
C GLU A 16 -31.67 -17.02 -9.10
N TYR A 17 -31.11 -16.39 -10.14
CA TYR A 17 -29.67 -16.18 -10.36
C TYR A 17 -29.01 -15.31 -9.27
N ASN A 18 -29.70 -14.28 -8.78
CA ASN A 18 -29.20 -13.42 -7.70
C ASN A 18 -29.05 -14.15 -6.36
N PHE A 19 -29.87 -15.17 -6.08
CA PHE A 19 -29.77 -15.96 -4.86
C PHE A 19 -28.57 -16.92 -4.90
N TYR A 20 -28.23 -17.44 -6.08
CA TYR A 20 -27.04 -18.27 -6.28
C TYR A 20 -25.74 -17.44 -6.27
N ILE A 21 -25.71 -16.25 -6.86
CA ILE A 21 -24.57 -15.30 -6.77
C ILE A 21 -24.28 -14.93 -5.30
N LEU A 22 -25.32 -14.62 -4.52
CA LEU A 22 -25.19 -14.30 -3.08
C LEU A 22 -24.74 -15.50 -2.23
N LYS A 23 -24.99 -16.73 -2.69
CA LYS A 23 -24.56 -17.97 -2.02
C LYS A 23 -23.13 -18.40 -2.40
N TYR A 24 -22.64 -17.97 -3.58
CA TYR A 24 -21.29 -18.22 -4.10
C TYR A 24 -20.25 -17.21 -3.63
N PHE A 25 -20.66 -16.10 -3.00
CA PHE A 25 -19.82 -15.25 -2.16
C PHE A 25 -19.51 -15.97 -0.83
N ILE A 26 -19.11 -17.24 -0.90
CA ILE A 26 -18.57 -17.98 0.23
C ILE A 26 -17.38 -17.13 0.69
N GLU A 27 -17.45 -16.59 1.90
CA GLU A 27 -16.42 -15.71 2.46
C GLU A 27 -15.05 -16.37 2.30
N GLU A 28 -14.29 -15.92 1.30
CA GLU A 28 -12.90 -16.33 1.11
C GLU A 28 -12.13 -15.78 2.31
N GLU A 29 -11.40 -16.66 2.98
CA GLU A 29 -10.56 -16.28 4.12
C GLU A 29 -9.15 -15.90 3.67
N CYS A 30 -8.77 -16.36 2.48
CA CYS A 30 -7.48 -16.10 1.87
C CYS A 30 -7.54 -16.34 0.35
N ASP A 31 -6.65 -15.69 -0.39
CA ASP A 31 -6.41 -16.00 -1.80
C ASP A 31 -4.91 -15.89 -2.10
N CYS A 32 -4.33 -16.96 -2.64
CA CYS A 32 -2.93 -17.02 -3.08
C CYS A 32 -2.80 -17.17 -4.60
N GLY A 33 -3.91 -17.04 -5.34
CA GLY A 33 -3.97 -17.12 -6.79
C GLY A 33 -4.35 -18.50 -7.31
N GLN A 34 -3.73 -18.93 -8.41
CA GLN A 34 -3.99 -20.24 -9.02
C GLN A 34 -3.27 -21.36 -8.27
N PRO A 35 -3.84 -22.57 -8.18
CA PRO A 35 -3.23 -23.71 -7.49
C PRO A 35 -1.81 -24.05 -7.97
N GLU A 36 -1.53 -23.86 -9.27
CA GLU A 36 -0.22 -24.16 -9.86
C GLU A 36 0.89 -23.20 -9.39
N TYR A 37 0.51 -22.00 -8.93
CA TYR A 37 1.44 -20.93 -8.54
C TYR A 37 1.30 -20.53 -7.06
N CYS A 38 0.36 -21.12 -6.32
CA CYS A 38 0.21 -20.87 -4.89
C CYS A 38 1.31 -21.60 -4.12
N LEU A 39 2.22 -20.81 -3.55
CA LEU A 39 3.31 -21.29 -2.68
C LEU A 39 3.02 -21.09 -1.19
N SER A 40 1.79 -20.68 -0.84
CA SER A 40 1.40 -20.43 0.55
C SER A 40 1.19 -21.74 1.29
N ASN A 41 1.77 -21.84 2.49
CA ASN A 41 1.50 -22.96 3.41
C ASN A 41 0.29 -22.68 4.33
N CYS A 42 -0.37 -21.53 4.14
CA CYS A 42 -1.41 -21.03 5.04
C CYS A 42 -2.80 -21.02 4.40
N CYS A 43 -2.87 -21.00 3.06
CA CYS A 43 -4.10 -20.93 2.29
C CYS A 43 -4.25 -22.14 1.38
N ASP A 44 -5.43 -22.76 1.37
CA ASP A 44 -5.78 -23.77 0.37
C ASP A 44 -6.24 -23.07 -0.93
N PRO A 45 -5.48 -23.17 -2.04
CA PRO A 45 -5.81 -22.49 -3.30
C PRO A 45 -7.06 -23.03 -3.99
N THR A 46 -7.60 -24.17 -3.55
CA THR A 46 -8.81 -24.78 -4.13
C THR A 46 -10.08 -24.30 -3.44
N THR A 47 -10.00 -24.09 -2.12
CA THR A 47 -11.17 -23.76 -1.28
C THR A 47 -11.15 -22.31 -0.79
N CYS A 48 -10.01 -21.63 -0.87
CA CYS A 48 -9.77 -20.29 -0.35
C CYS A 48 -10.19 -20.10 1.10
N LYS A 49 -9.83 -21.13 1.85
CA LYS A 49 -9.92 -21.25 3.29
C LYS A 49 -8.53 -21.38 3.87
N LEU A 50 -8.39 -20.87 5.09
CA LEU A 50 -7.17 -21.08 5.87
C LEU A 50 -7.02 -22.56 6.19
N TYR A 51 -5.79 -23.05 6.22
CA TYR A 51 -5.52 -24.36 6.81
C TYR A 51 -5.84 -24.35 8.31
N SER A 52 -6.13 -25.52 8.88
CA SER A 52 -6.65 -25.65 10.26
C SER A 52 -5.79 -25.02 11.38
N ASN A 53 -4.51 -24.76 11.11
CA ASN A 53 -3.54 -24.18 12.04
C ASN A 53 -3.13 -22.74 11.68
N ALA A 54 -3.77 -22.14 10.67
CA ALA A 54 -3.50 -20.79 10.22
C ALA A 54 -4.53 -19.81 10.79
N THR A 55 -4.08 -18.64 11.24
CA THR A 55 -4.93 -17.51 11.63
C THR A 55 -4.87 -16.36 10.61
N CYS A 56 -3.93 -16.44 9.68
CA CYS A 56 -3.73 -15.50 8.59
C CYS A 56 -3.04 -16.22 7.42
N ALA A 57 -3.09 -15.65 6.23
CA ALA A 57 -2.37 -16.18 5.07
C ALA A 57 -1.81 -15.12 4.12
N THR A 58 -2.07 -13.84 4.41
CA THR A 58 -1.64 -12.71 3.58
C THR A 58 -1.37 -11.48 4.46
N GLY A 59 -0.97 -10.37 3.85
CA GLY A 59 -0.65 -9.13 4.56
C GLY A 59 0.72 -9.14 5.24
N SER A 60 1.28 -7.95 5.46
CA SER A 60 2.64 -7.80 6.02
C SER A 60 2.73 -8.08 7.52
N CYS A 61 1.59 -8.14 8.21
CA CYS A 61 1.50 -8.58 9.61
C CYS A 61 1.19 -10.07 9.76
N CYS A 62 1.19 -10.86 8.67
CA CYS A 62 1.20 -12.31 8.77
C CYS A 62 2.62 -12.87 8.70
N ASP A 63 2.93 -13.80 9.58
CA ASP A 63 4.12 -14.64 9.46
C ASP A 63 3.78 -15.85 8.57
N LEU A 64 4.21 -15.83 7.32
CA LEU A 64 3.86 -16.86 6.33
C LEU A 64 4.56 -18.21 6.55
N GLU A 65 5.49 -18.30 7.49
CA GLU A 65 6.11 -19.58 7.88
C GLU A 65 5.28 -20.29 8.95
N THR A 66 4.78 -19.52 9.92
CA THR A 66 3.97 -20.05 11.03
C THR A 66 2.46 -19.93 10.81
N CYS A 67 2.05 -19.15 9.81
CA CYS A 67 0.66 -18.78 9.50
C CYS A 67 -0.06 -18.09 10.67
N THR A 68 0.68 -17.30 11.45
CA THR A 68 0.16 -16.56 12.61
C THR A 68 0.39 -15.06 12.49
N VAL A 69 -0.49 -14.29 13.11
CA VAL A 69 -0.35 -12.83 13.14
C VAL A 69 0.90 -12.45 13.93
N ARG A 70 1.68 -11.52 13.38
CA ARG A 70 2.90 -10.99 13.98
C ARG A 70 2.57 -10.24 15.28
N PRO A 71 3.46 -10.28 16.28
CA PRO A 71 3.18 -9.65 17.58
C PRO A 71 3.01 -8.13 17.48
N ILE A 72 2.34 -7.57 18.48
CA ILE A 72 2.20 -6.12 18.62
C ILE A 72 3.56 -5.42 18.53
N SER A 73 3.58 -4.22 17.95
CA SER A 73 4.79 -3.42 17.74
C SER A 73 5.79 -4.00 16.71
N TYR A 74 5.45 -5.08 16.00
CA TYR A 74 6.27 -5.55 14.87
C TYR A 74 6.19 -4.57 13.70
N PRO A 75 7.31 -4.07 13.13
CA PRO A 75 7.28 -3.13 12.02
C PRO A 75 6.80 -3.81 10.73
N CYS A 76 5.72 -3.30 10.13
CA CYS A 76 5.08 -3.90 8.95
C CYS A 76 5.29 -3.14 7.64
N ARG A 77 5.90 -1.95 7.70
CA ARG A 77 6.29 -1.12 6.56
C ARG A 77 7.61 -0.42 6.87
N SER A 78 8.43 -0.24 5.84
CA SER A 78 9.66 0.57 5.94
C SER A 78 9.34 2.04 5.82
N VAL A 79 9.91 2.86 6.71
CA VAL A 79 9.83 4.32 6.65
C VAL A 79 10.58 4.82 5.42
N GLN A 80 9.88 5.48 4.50
CA GLN A 80 10.44 5.98 3.23
C GLN A 80 11.21 7.29 3.43
N ASP A 81 10.72 8.17 4.30
CA ASP A 81 11.35 9.45 4.62
C ASP A 81 11.27 9.71 6.12
N SER A 82 12.38 9.54 6.83
CA SER A 82 12.42 9.71 8.31
C SER A 82 11.98 11.09 8.82
N GLN A 83 11.92 12.12 7.95
CA GLN A 83 11.50 13.46 8.34
C GLN A 83 9.99 13.64 8.25
N CYS A 84 9.29 12.88 7.40
CA CYS A 84 7.87 13.08 7.11
C CYS A 84 7.01 11.82 7.27
N ASP A 85 7.58 10.65 7.11
CA ASP A 85 6.90 9.35 7.16
C ASP A 85 6.94 8.76 8.58
N LEU A 86 5.81 8.23 9.05
CA LEU A 86 5.69 7.65 10.40
C LEU A 86 5.79 6.12 10.33
N PRO A 87 6.32 5.45 11.37
CA PRO A 87 6.38 3.99 11.37
C PRO A 87 5.02 3.37 11.75
N GLU A 88 4.53 2.45 10.94
CA GLU A 88 3.41 1.57 11.30
C GLU A 88 3.91 0.25 11.86
N THR A 89 3.17 -0.24 12.86
CA THR A 89 3.43 -1.52 13.50
C THR A 89 2.16 -2.34 13.58
N CYS A 90 2.32 -3.66 13.51
CA CYS A 90 1.22 -4.60 13.73
C CYS A 90 0.59 -4.37 15.11
N ASP A 91 -0.74 -4.51 15.17
CA ASP A 91 -1.53 -4.45 16.40
C ASP A 91 -1.49 -5.76 17.19
N GLY A 92 -1.13 -6.87 16.53
CA GLY A 92 -1.10 -8.22 17.09
C GLY A 92 -2.36 -9.03 16.83
N ASP A 93 -3.38 -8.42 16.23
CA ASP A 93 -4.70 -9.01 16.01
C ASP A 93 -5.07 -9.11 14.52
N SER A 94 -4.53 -8.21 13.68
CA SER A 94 -4.78 -8.13 12.23
C SER A 94 -3.58 -8.63 11.41
N GLU A 95 -3.84 -9.36 10.33
CA GLU A 95 -2.84 -9.75 9.34
C GLU A 95 -2.39 -8.58 8.44
N TRP A 96 -3.18 -7.51 8.41
CA TRP A 96 -2.92 -6.29 7.65
C TRP A 96 -2.20 -5.26 8.52
N CYS A 97 -1.18 -4.63 7.93
CA CYS A 97 -0.57 -3.44 8.50
C CYS A 97 -1.62 -2.32 8.60
N PRO A 98 -1.60 -1.50 9.66
CA PRO A 98 -2.41 -0.31 9.73
C PRO A 98 -2.23 0.59 8.50
N VAL A 99 -3.22 1.47 8.28
CA VAL A 99 -3.15 2.46 7.18
C VAL A 99 -1.86 3.27 7.29
N ASP A 100 -1.21 3.49 6.15
CA ASP A 100 0.00 4.32 6.05
C ASP A 100 -0.29 5.74 6.55
N THR A 101 0.49 6.19 7.53
CA THR A 101 0.37 7.50 8.16
C THR A 101 1.66 8.28 8.05
N TYR A 102 1.53 9.60 7.94
CA TYR A 102 2.66 10.51 7.85
C TYR A 102 2.36 11.80 8.61
N LYS A 103 3.41 12.58 8.88
CA LYS A 103 3.28 13.91 9.47
C LYS A 103 2.41 14.78 8.58
N HIS A 104 1.54 15.58 9.17
CA HIS A 104 0.63 16.45 8.45
C HIS A 104 1.33 17.27 7.36
N ASP A 105 0.64 17.40 6.23
CA ASP A 105 1.10 18.23 5.11
C ASP A 105 1.38 19.66 5.59
N GLY A 106 2.48 20.24 5.12
CA GLY A 106 2.95 21.55 5.55
C GLY A 106 3.84 21.52 6.81
N THR A 107 4.09 20.36 7.41
CA THR A 107 5.10 20.24 8.49
C THR A 107 6.49 20.52 7.95
N GLU A 108 7.24 21.43 8.57
CA GLU A 108 8.63 21.70 8.18
C GLU A 108 9.50 20.45 8.43
N CYS A 109 10.21 20.00 7.40
CA CYS A 109 10.94 18.73 7.43
C CYS A 109 12.46 18.87 7.51
N THR A 110 13.02 20.03 7.13
CA THR A 110 14.47 20.28 7.13
C THR A 110 14.78 21.72 7.51
N ASN A 111 15.94 21.93 8.14
CA ASN A 111 16.44 23.26 8.52
C ASN A 111 17.49 23.80 7.52
N ILE A 112 17.77 23.06 6.44
CA ILE A 112 18.80 23.40 5.44
C ILE A 112 18.25 24.39 4.40
N GLU A 113 16.99 24.18 4.01
CA GLU A 113 16.23 25.03 3.10
C GLU A 113 14.75 24.94 3.43
N GLN A 114 13.92 25.79 2.80
CA GLN A 114 12.46 25.66 2.93
C GLN A 114 12.03 24.30 2.37
N GLY A 115 11.49 23.48 3.25
CA GLY A 115 11.03 22.14 2.93
C GLY A 115 9.85 21.75 3.79
N TYR A 116 8.82 21.21 3.16
CA TYR A 116 7.59 20.83 3.84
C TYR A 116 7.19 19.39 3.50
N CYS A 117 6.67 18.67 4.48
CA CYS A 117 6.06 17.37 4.26
C CYS A 117 4.85 17.52 3.36
N TYR A 118 4.76 16.64 2.37
CA TYR A 118 3.55 16.43 1.58
C TYR A 118 3.52 14.97 1.13
N GLU A 119 2.43 14.26 1.41
CA GLU A 119 2.26 12.83 1.11
C GLU A 119 3.44 11.97 1.63
N GLY A 120 3.84 12.20 2.89
CA GLY A 120 4.90 11.44 3.55
C GLY A 120 6.33 11.71 3.08
N LYS A 121 6.56 12.69 2.19
CA LYS A 121 7.89 13.04 1.68
C LYS A 121 8.27 14.49 1.99
N CYS A 122 9.55 14.73 2.28
CA CYS A 122 10.09 16.06 2.43
C CYS A 122 10.28 16.73 1.06
N ASN A 123 9.40 17.67 0.73
CA ASN A 123 9.44 18.37 -0.54
C ASN A 123 10.23 19.67 -0.39
N THR A 124 11.34 19.77 -1.12
CA THR A 124 12.19 20.95 -1.17
C THR A 124 12.37 21.40 -2.62
N HIS A 125 12.78 22.65 -2.83
CA HIS A 125 13.08 23.12 -4.20
C HIS A 125 14.18 22.28 -4.85
N SER A 126 15.18 21.84 -4.06
CA SER A 126 16.26 21.01 -4.58
C SER A 126 15.78 19.61 -4.96
N SER A 127 14.94 18.98 -4.12
CA SER A 127 14.40 17.64 -4.43
C SER A 127 13.50 17.66 -5.66
N GLN A 128 12.71 18.73 -5.86
CA GLN A 128 11.92 18.92 -7.07
C GLN A 128 12.78 19.08 -8.33
N CYS A 129 13.86 19.87 -8.28
CA CYS A 129 14.79 19.98 -9.41
C CYS A 129 15.41 18.62 -9.76
N GLN A 130 15.82 17.84 -8.76
CA GLN A 130 16.39 16.51 -8.99
C GLN A 130 15.37 15.53 -9.57
N LEU A 131 14.11 15.57 -9.14
CA LEU A 131 13.03 14.73 -9.65
C LEU A 131 12.68 15.05 -11.11
N ILE A 132 12.69 16.32 -11.51
CA ILE A 132 12.35 16.73 -12.89
C ILE A 132 13.54 16.54 -13.82
N TRP A 133 14.75 16.87 -13.36
CA TRP A 133 15.96 16.92 -14.17
C TRP A 133 16.92 15.75 -13.90
N VAL A 134 16.37 14.57 -13.60
CA VAL A 134 17.08 13.35 -13.14
C VAL A 134 18.37 13.04 -13.92
N TRP A 135 18.40 13.34 -15.23
CA TRP A 135 19.55 13.12 -16.12
C TRP A 135 20.72 14.11 -15.97
N ARG A 136 20.53 15.24 -15.29
CA ARG A 136 21.55 16.30 -15.14
C ARG A 136 22.03 16.52 -13.71
N MET A 137 21.41 15.88 -12.71
CA MET A 137 21.66 16.16 -11.28
C MET A 137 21.67 17.66 -10.99
N GLU A 138 20.75 18.39 -11.62
CA GLU A 138 20.74 19.85 -11.62
C GLU A 138 20.39 20.38 -10.23
N GLN A 139 21.15 21.38 -9.77
CA GLN A 139 20.94 22.01 -8.47
C GLN A 139 19.89 23.11 -8.56
N ARG A 140 19.31 23.50 -7.41
CA ARG A 140 18.41 24.65 -7.34
C ARG A 140 19.08 25.91 -7.90
N SER A 141 18.31 26.73 -8.60
CA SER A 141 18.74 28.07 -8.98
C SER A 141 18.94 28.95 -7.75
N GLN A 142 19.80 29.97 -7.85
CA GLN A 142 19.93 30.97 -6.79
C GLN A 142 18.61 31.72 -6.61
N MET A 143 18.29 32.09 -5.37
CA MET A 143 17.04 32.76 -5.02
C MET A 143 16.84 34.10 -5.76
N ILE A 144 17.94 34.75 -6.17
CA ILE A 144 17.89 35.96 -7.00
C ILE A 144 17.27 35.73 -8.38
N CYS A 145 17.40 34.52 -8.95
CA CYS A 145 16.79 34.17 -10.22
C CYS A 145 15.28 33.98 -10.04
N VAL A 146 14.87 33.26 -9.00
CA VAL A 146 13.45 32.96 -8.71
C VAL A 146 12.66 34.25 -8.44
N THR A 147 13.21 35.14 -7.62
CA THR A 147 12.56 36.40 -7.25
C THR A 147 12.47 37.39 -8.41
N LYS A 148 13.49 37.45 -9.28
CA LYS A 148 13.49 38.34 -10.45
C LYS A 148 12.58 37.85 -11.58
N THR A 149 12.43 36.53 -11.77
CA THR A 149 11.55 35.98 -12.81
C THR A 149 10.08 36.00 -12.38
N ALA A 150 9.78 35.77 -11.09
CA ALA A 150 8.41 35.84 -10.57
C ALA A 150 7.79 37.25 -10.65
N THR A 151 8.63 38.30 -10.65
CA THR A 151 8.19 39.70 -10.84
C THR A 151 8.01 40.11 -12.32
N ILE A 152 8.28 39.23 -13.29
CA ILE A 152 8.10 39.48 -14.74
C ILE A 152 6.76 38.88 -15.24
N SER A 153 5.83 38.57 -14.35
CA SER A 153 4.48 38.13 -14.72
C SER A 153 3.42 38.90 -13.93
N VAL A 154 3.25 40.17 -14.31
CA VAL A 154 1.97 40.90 -14.52
C VAL A 154 2.26 42.16 -15.31
#